data_AF-A0A3D1XLF4-F1
#
_entry.id   AF-A0A3D1XLF4-F1
#
_cell.length_a   1.000
_cell.length_b   1.000
_cell.length_c   1.000
_cell.angle_alpha   90.00
_cell.angle_beta   90.00
_cell.angle_gamma   90.00
#
_symmetry.space_group_name_H-M   'P 1'
#
loop_
_entity.id
_entity.type
_entity.pdbx_description
1 polymer ?
#
loop_
_entity_poly.entity_id
_entity_poly.type
_entity_poly.pdbx_seq_one_letter_code
_entity_poly.pdbx_strand_id
1 'polypeptide(L)'
;MDSDFQKNKWSKSRIRKLLGPVLVAVGLGYTYHSHLTGCPRYVIFAGWAMGPPVWFVIEYWFLFDAKIEDLQSFKNYQTLGRNLWLGFLAYLAAFYLGNWN
;
A
#
# COMPACT_ATOMS: atom_id res chain seq x y z
N MET A 1 -32.43 -12.66 -0.59
CA MET A 1 -31.27 -12.74 0.34
C MET A 1 -29.93 -12.67 -0.41
N ASP A 2 -29.84 -13.05 -1.69
CA ASP A 2 -28.61 -12.96 -2.51
C ASP A 2 -28.19 -11.55 -2.98
N SER A 3 -29.12 -10.60 -3.03
CA SER A 3 -28.87 -9.24 -3.55
C SER A 3 -27.92 -8.43 -2.67
N ASP A 4 -28.04 -8.53 -1.34
CA ASP A 4 -27.18 -7.80 -0.40
C ASP A 4 -25.77 -8.39 -0.35
N PHE A 5 -25.65 -9.72 -0.50
CA PHE A 5 -24.36 -10.38 -0.60
C PHE A 5 -23.61 -9.93 -1.85
N GLN A 6 -24.25 -9.94 -3.03
CA GLN A 6 -23.68 -9.46 -4.29
C GLN A 6 -23.28 -7.97 -4.26
N LYS A 7 -24.08 -7.11 -3.60
CA LYS A 7 -23.79 -5.67 -3.49
C LYS A 7 -22.60 -5.38 -2.58
N ASN A 8 -22.51 -6.09 -1.44
CA ASN A 8 -21.38 -6.00 -0.52
C ASN A 8 -20.09 -6.60 -1.13
N LYS A 9 -20.25 -7.65 -1.96
CA LYS A 9 -19.22 -8.36 -2.74
C LYS A 9 -18.52 -7.46 -3.77
N TRP A 10 -19.27 -6.67 -4.54
CA TRP A 10 -18.72 -5.69 -5.49
C TRP A 10 -18.08 -4.48 -4.79
N SER A 11 -18.62 -4.11 -3.62
CA SER A 11 -18.10 -3.02 -2.79
C SER A 11 -16.68 -3.31 -2.28
N LYS A 12 -16.40 -4.50 -1.73
CA LYS A 12 -15.08 -4.84 -1.17
C LYS A 12 -13.93 -4.80 -2.18
N SER A 13 -14.10 -5.37 -3.38
CA SER A 13 -13.05 -5.34 -4.42
C SER A 13 -12.79 -3.90 -4.90
N ARG A 14 -13.83 -3.08 -5.01
CA ARG A 14 -13.71 -1.65 -5.38
C ARG A 14 -13.04 -0.82 -4.28
N ILE A 15 -13.41 -1.07 -3.02
CA ILE A 15 -12.80 -0.46 -1.84
C ILE A 15 -11.31 -0.79 -1.78
N ARG A 16 -10.92 -2.05 -1.98
CA ARG A 16 -9.50 -2.46 -2.03
C ARG A 16 -8.71 -1.69 -3.09
N LYS A 17 -9.23 -1.63 -4.32
CA LYS A 17 -8.60 -0.91 -5.45
C LYS A 17 -8.49 0.60 -5.22
N LEU A 18 -9.35 1.19 -4.38
CA LEU A 18 -9.32 2.60 -4.05
C LEU A 18 -8.43 2.91 -2.83
N LEU A 19 -8.49 2.08 -1.79
CA LEU A 19 -7.79 2.30 -0.53
C LEU A 19 -6.28 2.28 -0.70
N GLY A 20 -5.73 1.37 -1.52
CA GLY A 20 -4.29 1.30 -1.78
C GLY A 20 -3.72 2.64 -2.31
N PRO A 21 -4.22 3.17 -3.44
CA PRO A 21 -3.82 4.47 -3.96
C PRO A 21 -4.04 5.63 -2.99
N VAL A 22 -5.16 5.63 -2.26
CA VAL A 22 -5.47 6.67 -1.25
C VAL A 22 -4.44 6.67 -0.13
N LEU A 23 -4.09 5.48 0.40
CA LEU A 23 -3.05 5.34 1.42
C LEU A 23 -1.70 5.83 0.93
N VAL A 24 -1.34 5.54 -0.32
CA VAL A 24 -0.10 6.05 -0.92
C VAL A 24 -0.13 7.57 -1.02
N ALA A 25 -1.22 8.17 -1.49
CA ALA A 25 -1.35 9.63 -1.60
C ALA A 25 -1.27 10.32 -0.22
N VAL A 26 -1.97 9.78 0.78
CA VAL A 26 -1.91 10.27 2.16
C VAL A 26 -0.51 10.13 2.73
N GLY A 27 0.15 8.98 2.52
CA GLY A 27 1.52 8.73 2.94
C GLY A 27 2.51 9.71 2.31
N LEU A 28 2.36 10.04 1.02
CA LEU A 28 3.19 11.03 0.33
C LEU A 28 2.96 12.44 0.87
N GLY A 29 1.70 12.83 1.11
CA GLY A 29 1.37 14.12 1.72
C GLY A 29 1.96 14.25 3.13
N TYR A 30 1.83 13.20 3.95
CA TYR A 30 2.44 13.15 5.28
C TYR A 30 3.96 13.20 5.22
N THR A 31 4.58 12.52 4.25
CA THR A 31 6.03 12.52 4.04
C THR A 31 6.53 13.91 3.68
N TYR A 32 5.84 14.60 2.76
CA TYR A 32 6.16 15.96 2.37
C TYR A 32 6.06 16.92 3.55
N HIS A 33 4.95 16.86 4.30
CA HIS A 33 4.77 17.68 5.50
C HIS A 33 5.85 17.41 6.54
N SER A 34 6.12 16.13 6.84
CA SER A 34 7.13 15.71 7.81
C SER A 34 8.54 16.14 7.41
N HIS A 35 8.83 16.13 6.10
CA HIS A 35 10.10 16.60 5.56
C HIS A 35 10.29 18.11 5.80
N LEU A 36 9.22 18.91 5.61
CA LEU A 36 9.24 20.34 5.87
C LEU A 36 9.36 20.69 7.37
N THR A 37 8.78 19.88 8.26
CA THR A 37 8.83 20.10 9.71
C THR A 37 10.09 19.55 10.39
N GLY A 38 11.07 19.06 9.62
CA GLY A 38 12.34 18.56 10.15
C GLY A 38 12.27 17.16 10.80
N CYS A 39 11.26 16.35 10.45
CA CYS A 39 11.18 14.97 10.93
C CYS A 39 12.42 14.17 10.47
N PRO A 40 13.01 13.33 11.34
CA PRO A 40 14.17 12.55 10.95
C PRO A 40 13.87 11.60 9.80
N ARG A 41 14.73 11.64 8.76
CA ARG A 41 14.55 10.88 7.51
C ARG A 41 14.39 9.37 7.73
N TYR A 42 15.06 8.81 8.75
CA TYR A 42 14.94 7.40 9.09
C TYR A 42 13.54 7.01 9.61
N VAL A 43 12.80 7.93 10.23
CA VAL A 43 11.42 7.70 10.69
C VAL A 43 10.48 7.60 9.49
N ILE A 44 10.63 8.53 8.55
CA ILE A 44 9.89 8.53 7.28
C ILE A 44 10.17 7.23 6.51
N PHE A 45 11.44 6.85 6.40
CA PHE A 45 11.85 5.61 5.74
C PHE A 45 11.28 4.37 6.44
N ALA A 46 11.36 4.29 7.77
CA ALA A 46 10.78 3.17 8.54
C ALA A 46 9.26 3.07 8.36
N GLY A 47 8.55 4.20 8.30
CA GLY A 47 7.12 4.24 8.02
C GLY A 47 6.78 3.64 6.66
N TRP A 48 7.51 4.03 5.61
CA TRP A 48 7.35 3.45 4.28
C TRP A 48 7.84 2.01 4.16
N ALA A 49 8.78 1.58 5.01
CA ALA A 49 9.27 0.21 5.05
C ALA A 49 8.26 -0.75 5.70
N MET A 50 7.50 -0.28 6.70
CA MET A 50 6.55 -1.11 7.43
C MET A 50 5.11 -1.01 6.90
N GLY A 51 4.71 0.16 6.39
CA GLY A 51 3.33 0.42 5.99
C GLY A 51 2.80 -0.55 4.92
N PRO A 52 3.48 -0.72 3.77
CA PRO A 52 3.01 -1.59 2.70
C PRO A 52 3.01 -3.09 3.03
N PRO A 53 4.01 -3.65 3.75
CA PRO A 53 3.90 -5.00 4.30
C PRO A 53 2.68 -5.21 5.19
N VAL A 54 2.41 -4.27 6.11
CA VAL A 54 1.21 -4.32 6.97
C VAL A 54 -0.07 -4.24 6.13
N TRP A 55 -0.08 -3.37 5.12
CA TRP A 55 -1.21 -3.24 4.21
C TRP A 55 -1.51 -4.54 3.44
N PHE A 56 -0.49 -5.22 2.91
CA PHE A 56 -0.69 -6.50 2.20
C PHE A 56 -1.28 -7.60 3.09
N VAL A 57 -0.92 -7.61 4.38
CA VAL A 57 -1.52 -8.54 5.35
C VAL A 57 -2.99 -8.20 5.58
N ILE A 58 -3.33 -6.92 5.76
CA ILE A 58 -4.72 -6.46 5.92
C ILE A 58 -5.54 -6.82 4.68
N GLU A 59 -4.99 -6.59 3.48
CA GLU A 59 -5.66 -6.97 2.24
C GLU A 59 -5.96 -8.47 2.18
N TYR A 60 -5.01 -9.33 2.55
CA TYR A 60 -5.19 -10.77 2.52
C TYR A 60 -6.18 -11.29 3.60
N TRP A 61 -6.17 -10.71 4.80
CA TRP A 61 -7.03 -11.19 5.89
C TRP A 61 -8.46 -10.64 5.84
N PHE A 62 -8.62 -9.36 5.48
CA PHE A 62 -9.91 -8.67 5.60
C PHE A 62 -10.61 -8.37 4.27
N LEU A 63 -9.83 -8.19 3.19
CA LEU A 63 -10.36 -7.73 1.90
C LEU A 63 -10.36 -8.81 0.81
N PHE A 64 -9.53 -9.85 0.94
CA PHE A 64 -9.52 -10.99 0.04
C PHE A 64 -10.74 -11.89 0.29
N ASP A 65 -11.37 -12.32 -0.80
CA ASP A 65 -12.49 -13.25 -0.75
C ASP A 65 -12.35 -14.26 -1.90
N ALA A 66 -12.03 -15.51 -1.51
CA ALA A 66 -11.81 -16.63 -2.43
C ALA A 66 -13.06 -17.04 -3.23
N LYS A 67 -14.26 -16.55 -2.87
CA LYS A 67 -15.51 -16.78 -3.61
C LYS A 67 -15.75 -15.77 -4.73
N ILE A 68 -14.89 -14.73 -4.84
CA ILE A 68 -15.03 -13.62 -5.80
C ILE A 68 -13.81 -13.53 -6.70
N GLU A 69 -12.63 -13.59 -6.09
CA GLU A 69 -11.38 -13.35 -6.78
C GLU A 69 -10.55 -14.62 -6.78
N ASP A 70 -10.00 -14.93 -7.93
CA ASP A 70 -9.03 -16.00 -8.07
C ASP A 70 -7.76 -15.65 -7.28
N LEU A 71 -7.28 -16.63 -6.51
CA LEU A 71 -6.12 -16.47 -5.65
C LEU A 71 -4.87 -16.11 -6.46
N GLN A 72 -4.74 -16.62 -7.69
CA GLN A 72 -3.61 -16.29 -8.57
C GLN A 72 -3.66 -14.82 -8.98
N SER A 73 -4.84 -14.32 -9.38
CA SER A 73 -5.03 -12.91 -9.70
C SER A 73 -4.73 -11.98 -8.52
N PHE A 74 -5.17 -12.35 -7.32
CA PHE A 74 -4.86 -11.61 -6.09
C PHE A 74 -3.34 -11.58 -5.79
N LYS A 75 -2.66 -12.73 -5.87
CA LYS A 75 -1.21 -12.82 -5.68
C LYS A 75 -0.44 -12.02 -6.73
N ASN A 76 -0.90 -12.00 -7.98
CA ASN A 76 -0.31 -11.20 -9.04
C ASN A 76 -0.42 -9.70 -8.72
N TYR A 77 -1.58 -9.25 -8.21
CA TYR A 77 -1.77 -7.87 -7.78
C TYR A 77 -0.84 -7.50 -6.61
N GLN A 78 -0.75 -8.34 -5.59
CA GLN A 78 0.18 -8.11 -4.46
C GLN A 78 1.64 -8.13 -4.91
N THR A 79 2.01 -9.00 -5.85
CA THR A 79 3.36 -9.06 -6.41
C THR A 79 3.71 -7.78 -7.18
N LEU A 80 2.78 -7.28 -7.99
CA LEU A 80 2.93 -5.99 -8.69
C LEU A 80 3.12 -4.84 -7.69
N GLY A 81 2.25 -4.77 -6.68
CA GLY A 81 2.32 -3.76 -5.62
C GLY A 81 3.64 -3.83 -4.85
N ARG A 82 4.08 -5.03 -4.47
CA ARG A 82 5.37 -5.26 -3.81
C ARG A 82 6.54 -4.79 -4.66
N ASN A 83 6.56 -5.13 -5.95
CA ASN A 83 7.67 -4.75 -6.83
C ASN A 83 7.74 -3.23 -7.02
N LEU A 84 6.59 -2.57 -7.20
CA LEU A 84 6.52 -1.11 -7.30
C LEU A 84 6.99 -0.46 -5.98
N TRP A 85 6.55 -0.99 -4.85
CA TRP A 85 6.94 -0.52 -3.52
C TRP A 85 8.44 -0.72 -3.26
N LEU A 86 9.02 -1.87 -3.62
CA LEU A 86 10.46 -2.10 -3.49
C LEU A 86 11.26 -1.09 -4.31
N GLY A 87 10.81 -0.77 -5.53
CA GLY A 87 11.42 0.29 -6.34
C GLY A 87 11.32 1.66 -5.65
N PHE A 88 10.18 1.98 -5.06
CA PHE A 88 9.99 3.22 -4.30
C PHE A 88 10.86 3.28 -3.04
N LEU A 89 10.98 2.18 -2.29
CA LEU A 89 11.89 2.10 -1.15
C LEU A 89 13.35 2.26 -1.56
N ALA A 90 13.77 1.63 -2.66
CA ALA A 90 15.12 1.79 -3.18
C ALA A 90 15.39 3.26 -3.54
N TYR A 91 14.42 3.94 -4.16
CA TYR A 91 14.50 5.37 -4.40
C TYR A 91 14.62 6.18 -3.10
N LEU A 92 13.78 5.93 -2.09
CA LEU A 92 13.86 6.64 -0.81
C LEU A 92 15.19 6.37 -0.08
N ALA A 93 15.68 5.13 -0.11
CA ALA A 93 16.96 4.77 0.47
C ALA A 93 18.09 5.53 -0.22
N ALA A 94 18.12 5.54 -1.55
CA ALA A 94 19.08 6.30 -2.33
C ALA A 94 18.95 7.80 -2.01
N PHE A 95 17.75 8.37 -2.00
CA PHE A 95 17.52 9.80 -1.75
C PHE A 95 17.94 10.25 -0.34
N TYR A 96 17.62 9.47 0.70
CA TYR A 96 17.89 9.85 2.09
C TYR A 96 19.24 9.42 2.64
N LEU A 97 19.78 8.28 2.17
CA LEU A 97 21.07 7.73 2.62
C LEU A 97 22.21 7.98 1.63
N GLY A 98 21.88 8.30 0.37
CA GLY A 98 22.88 8.68 -0.62
C GLY A 98 23.53 10.00 -0.23
N ASN A 99 24.85 10.03 -0.29
CA ASN A 99 25.64 11.23 -0.09
C ASN A 99 25.70 12.01 -1.41
N TRP A 100 24.57 12.61 -1.79
CA TRP A 100 24.47 13.46 -2.98
C TRP A 100 25.17 14.78 -2.69
N ASN A 101 26.45 14.83 -3.01
CA ASN A 101 27.28 16.03 -2.92
C ASN A 101 27.29 16.75 -4.26
#